data_AF-T2J236-F1
#
_entry.id   AF-T2J236-F1
#
_cell.length_a   1.000
_cell.length_b   1.000
_cell.length_c   1.000
_cell.angle_alpha   90.00
_cell.angle_beta   90.00
_cell.angle_gamma   90.00
#
_symmetry.space_group_name_H-M   'P 1'
#
loop_
_entity.id
_entity.type
_entity.pdbx_description
1 polymer ?
#
loop_
_entity_poly.entity_id
_entity_poly.type
_entity_poly.pdbx_seq_one_letter_code
_entity_poly.pdbx_strand_id
1 'polypeptide(L)'
;MTKIAYLDCVTGIAGDMCLGALVDSGVPLEYLIEQLKGLKIDHEYELSQEKVQRNGQQATKVHVNLLKDDDHDHDHHHHHHHTPARHLPEIESMIQQANLPSRVTEWSLDIFRRLAVAEGAVHGVKAEKVHFHEVGATDAIVDIVGTCLGLDYLDIQTLYCSALPTGGGTVWAAHGRLPVPVPAVLKLWESRQVPIYSNKIDKELVTPTGAAIAVTLVKSFGQPPNMVLEKVGLGAGSQDLSIPNILRLWIGESVTEKKTVMST
;
A
#
# COMPACT_ATOMS: atom_id res chain seq x y z
N MET A 1 3.25 12.01 24.65
CA MET A 1 4.13 11.41 23.63
C MET A 1 3.29 11.24 22.36
N THR A 2 3.89 11.20 21.17
CA THR A 2 3.12 11.12 19.91
C THR A 2 3.17 9.69 19.40
N LYS A 3 2.02 9.11 19.07
CA LYS A 3 1.98 7.76 18.49
C LYS A 3 2.47 7.78 17.04
N ILE A 4 3.51 7.03 16.78
CA ILE A 4 4.21 6.99 15.50
C ILE A 4 4.33 5.55 15.00
N ALA A 5 4.54 5.43 13.69
CA ALA A 5 4.82 4.15 13.07
C ALA A 5 6.00 4.22 12.10
N TYR A 6 6.68 3.08 11.91
CA TYR A 6 7.78 2.92 10.96
C TYR A 6 7.51 1.70 10.07
N LEU A 7 7.47 1.93 8.76
CA LEU A 7 7.42 0.91 7.72
C LEU A 7 8.84 0.42 7.45
N ASP A 8 9.14 -0.80 7.89
CA ASP A 8 10.43 -1.45 7.68
C ASP A 8 10.33 -2.42 6.49
N CYS A 9 10.72 -1.91 5.32
CA CYS A 9 10.42 -2.47 4.00
C CYS A 9 11.57 -3.31 3.42
N VAL A 10 12.10 -4.28 4.19
CA VAL A 10 13.26 -5.11 3.78
C VAL A 10 13.03 -5.84 2.44
N THR A 11 11.82 -6.37 2.24
CA THR A 11 11.36 -6.99 0.99
C THR A 11 10.38 -6.11 0.22
N GLY A 12 10.43 -4.80 0.48
CA GLY A 12 9.57 -3.80 -0.16
C GLY A 12 8.20 -3.66 0.50
N ILE A 13 7.23 -3.21 -0.29
CA ILE A 13 5.90 -2.80 0.17
C ILE A 13 4.87 -2.98 -0.95
N ALA A 14 3.73 -3.56 -0.59
CA ALA A 14 2.55 -3.73 -1.44
C ALA A 14 1.28 -3.41 -0.64
N GLY A 15 0.15 -3.19 -1.32
CA GLY A 15 -1.09 -2.80 -0.66
C GLY A 15 -1.62 -3.87 0.29
N ASP A 16 -1.70 -5.11 -0.16
CA ASP A 16 -2.02 -6.29 0.65
C ASP A 16 -1.09 -6.48 1.87
N MET A 17 0.20 -6.18 1.73
CA MET A 17 1.17 -6.20 2.83
C MET A 17 0.88 -5.10 3.86
N CYS A 18 0.43 -3.91 3.43
CA CYS A 18 -0.01 -2.86 4.34
C CYS A 18 -1.24 -3.30 5.14
N LEU A 19 -2.26 -3.84 4.47
CA LEU A 19 -3.46 -4.38 5.14
C LEU A 19 -3.08 -5.48 6.13
N GLY A 20 -2.25 -6.44 5.70
CA GLY A 20 -1.78 -7.52 6.56
C GLY A 20 -1.07 -7.02 7.82
N ALA A 21 -0.19 -6.02 7.69
CA ALA A 21 0.55 -5.49 8.83
C ALA A 21 -0.35 -4.72 9.81
N LEU A 22 -1.37 -4.02 9.30
CA LEU A 22 -2.35 -3.30 10.13
C LEU A 22 -3.25 -4.26 10.89
N VAL A 23 -3.76 -5.28 10.21
CA VAL A 23 -4.57 -6.33 10.82
C VAL A 23 -3.78 -7.10 11.87
N ASP A 24 -2.53 -7.46 11.58
CA ASP A 24 -1.63 -8.11 12.54
C ASP A 24 -1.35 -7.21 13.77
N SER A 25 -1.35 -5.89 13.57
CA SER A 25 -1.22 -4.89 14.64
C SER A 25 -2.48 -4.72 15.50
N GLY A 26 -3.58 -5.40 15.15
CA GLY A 26 -4.83 -5.42 15.92
C GLY A 26 -5.96 -4.58 15.34
N VAL A 27 -5.90 -4.17 14.07
CA VAL A 27 -7.08 -3.65 13.35
C VAL A 27 -8.02 -4.82 13.04
N PRO A 28 -9.28 -4.82 13.50
CA PRO A 28 -10.23 -5.89 13.17
C PRO A 28 -10.54 -5.91 11.67
N LEU A 29 -10.54 -7.09 11.05
CA LEU A 29 -10.91 -7.23 9.64
C LEU A 29 -12.36 -6.80 9.40
N GLU A 30 -13.24 -7.10 10.37
CA GLU A 30 -14.66 -6.74 10.33
C GLU A 30 -14.86 -5.22 10.29
N TYR A 31 -14.02 -4.46 11.00
CA TYR A 31 -14.04 -3.01 10.93
C TYR A 31 -13.71 -2.51 9.51
N LEU A 32 -12.69 -3.08 8.86
CA LEU A 32 -12.34 -2.72 7.48
C LEU A 32 -13.49 -3.05 6.52
N ILE A 33 -14.07 -4.25 6.65
CA ILE A 33 -15.22 -4.68 5.84
C ILE A 33 -16.40 -3.72 6.01
N GLU A 34 -16.75 -3.33 7.23
CA GLU A 34 -17.87 -2.42 7.49
C GLU A 34 -17.63 -1.02 6.93
N GLN A 35 -16.43 -0.47 7.09
CA GLN A 35 -16.10 0.87 6.61
C GLN A 35 -16.01 0.93 5.08
N LEU A 36 -15.44 -0.09 4.44
CA LEU A 36 -15.29 -0.12 2.98
C LEU A 36 -16.62 -0.27 2.23
N LYS A 37 -17.70 -0.72 2.88
CA LYS A 37 -19.07 -0.68 2.30
C LYS A 37 -19.50 0.73 1.90
N GLY A 38 -18.95 1.77 2.55
CA GLY A 38 -19.19 3.15 2.17
C GLY A 38 -18.84 3.44 0.70
N LEU A 39 -17.86 2.73 0.13
CA LEU A 39 -17.43 2.87 -1.26
C LEU A 39 -18.42 2.27 -2.27
N LYS A 40 -19.41 1.48 -1.81
CA LYS A 40 -20.45 0.81 -2.64
C LYS A 40 -19.90 -0.14 -3.71
N ILE A 41 -18.78 -0.79 -3.41
CA ILE A 41 -18.12 -1.81 -4.26
C ILE A 41 -18.04 -3.18 -3.56
N ASP A 42 -18.82 -3.39 -2.50
CA ASP A 42 -18.84 -4.62 -1.70
C ASP A 42 -19.36 -5.85 -2.46
N HIS A 43 -19.94 -5.66 -3.64
CA HIS A 43 -20.32 -6.74 -4.55
C HIS A 43 -19.16 -7.21 -5.46
N GLU A 44 -18.04 -6.48 -5.50
CA GLU A 44 -16.90 -6.78 -6.39
C GLU A 44 -15.82 -7.61 -5.71
N TYR A 45 -15.84 -7.73 -4.38
CA TYR A 45 -14.78 -8.42 -3.65
C TYR A 45 -15.25 -9.02 -2.32
N GLU A 46 -14.48 -9.98 -1.83
CA GLU A 46 -14.53 -10.48 -0.47
C GLU A 46 -13.17 -10.31 0.21
N LEU A 47 -13.16 -9.74 1.41
CA LEU A 47 -11.96 -9.66 2.25
C LEU A 47 -11.85 -10.88 3.15
N SER A 48 -10.68 -11.52 3.14
CA SER A 48 -10.34 -12.57 4.09
C SER A 48 -8.93 -12.39 4.63
N GLN A 49 -8.65 -13.03 5.76
CA GLN A 49 -7.32 -13.06 6.35
C GLN A 49 -6.90 -14.49 6.70
N GLU A 50 -5.60 -14.74 6.68
CA GLU A 50 -5.02 -15.97 7.21
C GLU A 50 -3.63 -15.72 7.81
N LYS A 51 -3.21 -16.61 8.70
CA LYS A 51 -1.81 -16.66 9.16
C LYS A 51 -1.02 -17.55 8.20
N VAL A 52 0.03 -17.00 7.59
CA VAL A 52 0.92 -17.71 6.67
C VAL A 52 2.32 -17.81 7.23
N GLN A 53 3.10 -18.76 6.71
CA GLN A 53 4.54 -18.85 6.94
C GLN A 53 5.29 -18.28 5.72
N ARG A 54 6.27 -17.40 5.96
CA ARG A 54 7.21 -16.90 4.96
C ARG A 54 8.62 -17.14 5.45
N ASN A 55 9.31 -18.09 4.83
CA ASN A 55 10.67 -18.49 5.17
C ASN A 55 10.87 -18.70 6.69
N GLY A 56 9.94 -19.43 7.32
CA GLY A 56 9.95 -19.77 8.75
C GLY A 56 9.41 -18.71 9.71
N GLN A 57 8.90 -17.58 9.21
CA GLN A 57 8.26 -16.55 10.02
C GLN A 57 6.76 -16.50 9.78
N GLN A 58 5.98 -16.46 10.86
CA GLN A 58 4.53 -16.25 10.78
C GLN A 58 4.23 -14.78 10.44
N ALA A 59 3.28 -14.54 9.55
CA ALA A 59 2.75 -13.22 9.22
C ALA A 59 1.26 -13.31 8.87
N THR A 60 0.58 -12.17 8.83
CA THR A 60 -0.82 -12.07 8.39
C THR A 60 -0.88 -11.75 6.91
N LYS A 61 -1.61 -12.58 6.16
CA LYS A 61 -2.00 -12.29 4.79
C LYS A 61 -3.43 -11.80 4.79
N VAL A 62 -3.68 -10.66 4.16
CA VAL A 62 -5.02 -10.21 3.79
C VAL A 62 -5.20 -10.44 2.30
N HIS A 63 -6.35 -10.98 1.92
CA HIS A 63 -6.72 -11.24 0.54
C HIS A 63 -7.90 -10.36 0.16
N VAL A 64 -7.77 -9.67 -0.98
CA VAL A 64 -8.89 -9.03 -1.67
C VAL A 64 -9.31 -9.98 -2.80
N ASN A 65 -10.29 -10.83 -2.54
CA ASN A 65 -10.75 -11.84 -3.50
C ASN A 65 -11.79 -11.20 -4.42
N LEU A 66 -11.43 -10.95 -5.68
CA LEU A 66 -12.36 -10.38 -6.65
C LEU A 66 -13.49 -11.37 -6.98
N LEU A 67 -14.74 -10.91 -6.85
CA LEU A 67 -15.93 -11.65 -7.24
C LEU A 67 -16.12 -11.47 -8.76
N LYS A 68 -16.40 -12.56 -9.48
CA LYS A 68 -16.67 -12.49 -10.92
C LYS A 68 -18.12 -12.07 -11.12
N ASP A 69 -18.37 -11.19 -12.08
CA ASP A 69 -19.69 -11.07 -12.68
C ASP A 69 -19.95 -12.34 -13.52
N ASP A 70 -21.05 -13.03 -13.23
CA ASP A 70 -21.51 -14.27 -13.89
C ASP A 70 -22.03 -14.06 -15.33
N ASP A 71 -21.58 -13.02 -16.03
CA ASP A 71 -21.97 -12.73 -17.42
C ASP A 71 -20.74 -12.56 -18.30
N HIS A 72 -20.23 -13.69 -18.81
CA HIS A 72 -19.93 -13.93 -20.23
C HIS A 72 -19.16 -15.25 -20.40
N ASP A 73 -19.86 -16.27 -20.88
CA ASP A 73 -19.30 -17.39 -21.65
C ASP A 73 -18.38 -16.83 -22.76
N HIS A 74 -17.12 -17.26 -22.81
CA HIS A 74 -16.42 -17.80 -23.99
C HIS A 74 -14.89 -17.91 -23.75
N ASP A 75 -14.42 -19.14 -23.94
CA ASP A 75 -13.09 -19.59 -24.34
C ASP A 75 -11.86 -19.52 -23.41
N HIS A 76 -11.20 -20.68 -23.39
CA HIS A 76 -9.98 -21.02 -22.67
C HIS A 76 -8.77 -20.19 -23.11
N HIS A 77 -8.44 -19.12 -22.38
CA HIS A 77 -7.06 -18.62 -22.29
C HIS A 77 -6.82 -18.01 -20.90
N HIS A 78 -5.64 -18.25 -20.33
CA HIS A 78 -5.19 -17.67 -19.07
C HIS A 78 -5.19 -16.13 -19.15
N HIS A 79 -6.30 -15.50 -18.76
CA HIS A 79 -6.43 -14.04 -18.77
C HIS A 79 -6.72 -13.51 -17.37
N HIS A 80 -5.88 -12.57 -16.97
CA HIS A 80 -6.03 -11.71 -15.82
C HIS A 80 -7.46 -11.15 -15.77
N HIS A 81 -8.15 -11.37 -14.65
CA HIS A 81 -9.48 -10.83 -14.41
C HIS A 81 -9.37 -9.30 -14.31
N HIS A 82 -9.64 -8.60 -15.41
CA HIS A 82 -9.70 -7.14 -15.44
C HIS A 82 -11.13 -6.71 -15.08
N THR A 83 -11.37 -6.37 -13.82
CA THR A 83 -12.50 -5.52 -13.43
C THR A 83 -12.43 -4.17 -14.16
N PRO A 84 -13.55 -3.45 -14.33
CA PRO A 84 -13.54 -2.14 -14.99
C PRO A 84 -12.51 -1.21 -14.33
N ALA A 85 -11.47 -0.84 -15.08
CA ALA A 85 -10.48 0.14 -14.67
C ALA A 85 -11.14 1.51 -14.51
N ARG A 86 -11.26 1.99 -13.27
CA ARG A 86 -11.86 3.30 -12.96
C ARG A 86 -10.90 4.44 -13.22
N HIS A 87 -11.46 5.60 -13.52
CA HIS A 87 -10.71 6.83 -13.66
C HIS A 87 -10.59 7.59 -12.34
N LEU A 88 -9.59 8.47 -12.24
CA LEU A 88 -9.38 9.29 -11.04
C LEU A 88 -10.65 10.03 -10.60
N PRO A 89 -11.40 10.75 -11.45
CA PRO A 89 -12.60 11.47 -11.00
C PRO A 89 -13.70 10.57 -10.44
N GLU A 90 -13.82 9.35 -10.96
CA GLU A 90 -14.77 8.35 -10.46
C GLU A 90 -14.35 7.88 -9.06
N ILE A 91 -13.07 7.52 -8.88
CA ILE A 91 -12.52 7.10 -7.59
C ILE A 91 -12.64 8.21 -6.54
N GLU A 92 -12.31 9.46 -6.91
CA GLU A 92 -12.46 10.60 -6.00
C GLU A 92 -13.92 10.80 -5.56
N SER A 93 -14.86 10.70 -6.51
CA SER A 93 -16.29 10.81 -6.22
C SER A 93 -16.75 9.69 -5.28
N MET A 94 -16.29 8.45 -5.49
CA MET A 94 -16.61 7.32 -4.60
C MET A 94 -16.11 7.58 -3.17
N ILE A 95 -14.86 7.99 -3.01
CA ILE A 95 -14.25 8.26 -1.70
C ILE A 95 -14.98 9.40 -0.98
N GLN A 96 -15.31 10.48 -1.68
CA GLN A 96 -16.02 11.63 -1.11
C GLN A 96 -17.45 11.28 -0.64
N GLN A 97 -18.09 10.32 -1.30
CA GLN A 97 -19.45 9.88 -0.96
C GLN A 97 -19.49 8.75 0.06
N ALA A 98 -18.33 8.17 0.41
CA ALA A 98 -18.24 6.98 1.25
C ALA A 98 -18.43 7.23 2.76
N ASN A 99 -18.59 8.50 3.18
CA ASN A 99 -18.77 8.88 4.58
C ASN A 99 -17.66 8.32 5.51
N LEU A 100 -16.43 8.26 4.99
CA LEU A 100 -15.25 7.84 5.73
C LEU A 100 -14.80 8.95 6.70
N PRO A 101 -14.01 8.62 7.76
CA PRO A 101 -13.38 9.63 8.59
C PRO A 101 -12.64 10.68 7.75
N SER A 102 -12.64 11.94 8.17
CA SER A 102 -12.09 13.04 7.36
C SER A 102 -10.62 12.81 6.99
N ARG A 103 -9.83 12.29 7.93
CA ARG A 103 -8.41 11.95 7.74
C ARG A 103 -8.22 10.84 6.70
N VAL A 104 -9.08 9.82 6.74
CA VAL A 104 -9.07 8.70 5.79
C VAL A 104 -9.44 9.18 4.38
N THR A 105 -10.45 10.04 4.28
CA THR A 105 -10.87 10.65 3.02
C THR A 105 -9.72 11.44 2.39
N GLU A 106 -9.10 12.34 3.17
CA GLU A 106 -7.98 13.16 2.70
C GLU A 106 -6.79 12.32 2.24
N TRP A 107 -6.34 11.38 3.07
CA TRP A 107 -5.23 10.50 2.74
C TRP A 107 -5.48 9.65 1.50
N SER A 108 -6.67 9.08 1.37
CA SER A 108 -7.00 8.23 0.22
C SER A 108 -6.99 9.04 -1.09
N LEU A 109 -7.60 10.23 -1.08
CA LEU A 109 -7.59 11.13 -2.24
C LEU A 109 -6.16 11.54 -2.63
N ASP A 110 -5.33 11.89 -1.66
CA ASP A 110 -3.95 12.31 -1.92
C ASP A 110 -3.10 11.18 -2.50
N ILE A 111 -3.29 9.95 -2.03
CA ILE A 111 -2.61 8.77 -2.59
C ILE A 111 -3.00 8.57 -4.06
N PHE A 112 -4.30 8.58 -4.37
CA PHE A 112 -4.79 8.40 -5.74
C PHE A 112 -4.33 9.53 -6.68
N ARG A 113 -4.34 10.78 -6.22
CA ARG A 113 -3.80 11.91 -6.99
C ARG A 113 -2.32 11.76 -7.28
N ARG A 114 -1.53 11.36 -6.28
CA ARG A 114 -0.08 11.12 -6.43
C ARG A 114 0.18 10.02 -7.46
N LEU A 115 -0.60 8.95 -7.40
CA LEU A 115 -0.52 7.83 -8.32
C LEU A 115 -0.93 8.25 -9.74
N ALA A 116 -2.02 9.00 -9.90
CA ALA A 116 -2.42 9.56 -11.19
C ALA A 116 -1.35 10.47 -11.81
N VAL A 117 -0.67 11.29 -11.01
CA VAL A 117 0.45 12.12 -11.51
C VAL A 117 1.60 11.24 -12.01
N ALA A 118 1.94 10.17 -11.28
CA ALA A 118 2.99 9.24 -11.70
C ALA A 118 2.62 8.49 -12.99
N GLU A 119 1.42 7.92 -13.06
CA GLU A 119 0.89 7.23 -14.24
C GLU A 119 0.77 8.17 -15.45
N GLY A 120 0.28 9.40 -15.25
CA GLY A 120 0.21 10.42 -16.28
C GLY A 120 1.58 10.77 -16.87
N ALA A 121 2.60 10.83 -16.01
CA ALA A 121 3.98 11.05 -16.45
C ALA A 121 4.55 9.87 -17.26
N VAL A 122 4.15 8.62 -16.95
CA VAL A 122 4.54 7.43 -17.73
C VAL A 122 3.85 7.41 -19.09
N HIS A 123 2.57 7.77 -19.14
CA HIS A 123 1.75 7.72 -20.37
C HIS A 123 1.76 9.01 -21.20
N GLY A 124 2.39 10.09 -20.71
CA GLY A 124 2.41 11.39 -21.40
C GLY A 124 1.04 12.09 -21.42
N VAL A 125 0.18 11.80 -20.44
CA VAL A 125 -1.17 12.40 -20.31
C VAL A 125 -1.30 13.16 -19.00
N LYS A 126 -2.29 14.06 -18.93
CA LYS A 126 -2.62 14.74 -17.67
C LYS A 126 -3.22 13.75 -16.67
N ALA A 127 -3.00 13.98 -15.37
CA ALA A 127 -3.47 13.11 -14.28
C ALA A 127 -4.98 12.82 -14.34
N GLU A 128 -5.79 13.82 -14.73
CA GLU A 128 -7.25 13.70 -14.80
C GLU A 128 -7.72 12.82 -15.98
N LYS A 129 -6.83 12.56 -16.94
CA LYS A 129 -7.08 11.72 -18.13
C LYS A 129 -6.44 10.33 -18.02
N VAL A 130 -5.84 10.00 -16.87
CA VAL A 130 -5.23 8.70 -16.68
C VAL A 130 -6.31 7.63 -16.66
N HIS A 131 -6.14 6.62 -17.50
CA HIS A 131 -6.80 5.33 -17.38
C HIS A 131 -5.93 4.45 -16.49
N PHE A 132 -6.42 4.09 -15.32
CA PHE A 132 -5.65 3.23 -14.42
C PHE A 132 -5.81 1.78 -14.83
N HIS A 133 -4.84 1.23 -15.55
CA HIS A 133 -4.93 -0.15 -16.04
C HIS A 133 -4.81 -1.21 -14.94
N GLU A 134 -4.19 -0.88 -13.81
CA GLU A 134 -3.91 -1.81 -12.71
C GLU A 134 -4.29 -1.21 -11.35
N VAL A 135 -4.06 0.09 -11.17
CA VAL A 135 -4.23 0.75 -9.87
C VAL A 135 -5.60 1.41 -9.65
N GLY A 136 -6.51 1.28 -10.61
CA GLY A 136 -7.92 1.70 -10.50
C GLY A 136 -8.85 0.51 -10.37
N ALA A 137 -8.28 -0.69 -10.26
CA ALA A 137 -9.01 -1.91 -9.97
C ALA A 137 -9.44 -1.94 -8.49
N THR A 138 -10.41 -2.81 -8.22
CA THR A 138 -11.08 -2.94 -6.93
C THR A 138 -10.09 -3.27 -5.80
N ASP A 139 -9.10 -4.11 -6.07
CA ASP A 139 -8.03 -4.47 -5.13
C ASP A 139 -7.19 -3.27 -4.71
N ALA A 140 -6.76 -2.42 -5.64
CA ALA A 140 -6.00 -1.22 -5.33
C ALA A 140 -6.80 -0.21 -4.49
N ILE A 141 -8.10 -0.08 -4.75
CA ILE A 141 -9.01 0.78 -3.96
C ILE A 141 -9.13 0.26 -2.54
N VAL A 142 -9.39 -1.05 -2.38
CA VAL A 142 -9.49 -1.70 -1.08
C VAL A 142 -8.18 -1.59 -0.30
N ASP A 143 -7.04 -1.82 -0.96
CA ASP A 143 -5.71 -1.71 -0.37
C ASP A 143 -5.43 -0.29 0.15
N ILE A 144 -5.65 0.74 -0.67
CA ILE A 144 -5.36 2.13 -0.31
C ILE A 144 -6.29 2.61 0.79
N VAL A 145 -7.62 2.48 0.59
CA VAL A 145 -8.60 2.99 1.54
C VAL A 145 -8.54 2.19 2.85
N GLY A 146 -8.39 0.86 2.77
CA GLY A 146 -8.23 -0.01 3.93
C GLY A 146 -6.95 0.30 4.70
N THR A 147 -5.85 0.65 4.02
CA THR A 147 -4.62 1.09 4.69
C THR A 147 -4.83 2.40 5.45
N CYS A 148 -5.48 3.40 4.82
CA CYS A 148 -5.83 4.66 5.47
C CYS A 148 -6.72 4.43 6.71
N LEU A 149 -7.73 3.58 6.59
CA LEU A 149 -8.62 3.19 7.69
C LEU A 149 -7.86 2.53 8.84
N GLY A 150 -6.94 1.60 8.56
CA GLY A 150 -6.17 0.94 9.62
C GLY A 150 -5.20 1.90 10.33
N LEU A 151 -4.56 2.82 9.59
CA LEU A 151 -3.72 3.85 10.18
C LEU A 151 -4.52 4.83 11.05
N ASP A 152 -5.76 5.15 10.65
CA ASP A 152 -6.73 5.93 11.42
C ASP A 152 -7.20 5.21 12.69
N TYR A 153 -7.62 3.96 12.56
CA TYR A 153 -8.03 3.11 13.67
C TYR A 153 -6.93 2.98 14.75
N LEU A 154 -5.67 2.85 14.32
CA LEU A 154 -4.53 2.77 15.22
C LEU A 154 -4.07 4.13 15.76
N ASP A 155 -4.72 5.23 15.38
CA ASP A 155 -4.37 6.61 15.75
C ASP A 155 -2.90 6.96 15.46
N ILE A 156 -2.37 6.50 14.32
CA ILE A 156 -1.00 6.83 13.91
C ILE A 156 -0.95 8.31 13.53
N GLN A 157 -0.14 9.10 14.24
CA GLN A 157 0.00 10.54 13.99
C GLN A 157 1.13 10.87 13.03
N THR A 158 2.15 10.01 12.95
CA THR A 158 3.25 10.20 12.00
C THR A 158 3.80 8.86 11.55
N LEU A 159 3.93 8.71 10.23
CA LEU A 159 4.48 7.53 9.59
C LEU A 159 5.88 7.82 9.04
N TYR A 160 6.80 6.89 9.24
CA TYR A 160 8.15 6.91 8.70
C TYR A 160 8.38 5.63 7.88
N CYS A 161 9.37 5.62 7.00
CA CYS A 161 9.65 4.45 6.15
C CYS A 161 11.15 4.25 5.96
N SER A 162 11.59 3.00 5.84
CA SER A 162 12.97 2.66 5.48
C SER A 162 13.32 3.13 4.06
N ALA A 163 14.58 2.99 3.67
CA ALA A 163 14.91 2.96 2.24
C ALA A 163 14.16 1.81 1.55
N LEU A 164 13.88 1.93 0.26
CA LEU A 164 13.13 0.92 -0.49
C LEU A 164 14.04 0.08 -1.38
N PRO A 165 13.87 -1.26 -1.41
CA PRO A 165 14.63 -2.10 -2.30
C PRO A 165 14.13 -1.94 -3.74
N THR A 166 15.06 -1.87 -4.70
CA THR A 166 14.73 -1.73 -6.13
C THR A 166 14.03 -2.97 -6.71
N GLY A 167 14.22 -4.14 -6.09
CA GLY A 167 13.91 -5.40 -6.75
C GLY A 167 14.78 -5.58 -8.02
N GLY A 168 14.26 -6.36 -8.97
CA GLY A 168 14.92 -6.62 -10.25
C GLY A 168 14.09 -7.51 -11.17
N GLY A 169 14.57 -7.70 -12.40
CA GLY A 169 13.89 -8.51 -13.41
C GLY A 169 12.75 -7.77 -14.12
N THR A 170 11.66 -8.49 -14.37
CA THR A 170 10.50 -8.00 -15.14
C THR A 170 9.19 -8.60 -14.63
N VAL A 171 8.10 -7.86 -14.78
CA VAL A 171 6.73 -8.32 -14.48
C VAL A 171 5.84 -8.26 -15.71
N TRP A 172 4.75 -9.03 -15.70
CA TRP A 172 3.66 -8.90 -16.67
C TRP A 172 2.63 -7.93 -16.13
N ALA A 173 2.25 -6.98 -16.97
CA ALA A 173 1.28 -5.95 -16.70
C ALA A 173 0.31 -5.81 -17.88
N ALA A 174 -0.73 -5.00 -17.74
CA ALA A 174 -1.63 -4.65 -18.86
C ALA A 174 -0.86 -4.06 -20.09
N HIS A 175 0.30 -3.47 -19.84
CA HIS A 175 1.21 -2.92 -20.85
C HIS A 175 2.20 -3.96 -21.43
N GLY A 176 1.99 -5.24 -21.15
CA GLY A 176 2.91 -6.31 -21.48
C GLY A 176 4.03 -6.44 -20.44
N ARG A 177 5.23 -6.79 -20.89
CA ARG A 177 6.35 -7.07 -19.98
C ARG A 177 7.09 -5.77 -19.62
N LEU A 178 7.09 -5.43 -18.33
CA LEU A 178 7.71 -4.21 -17.80
C LEU A 178 8.99 -4.53 -17.01
N PRO A 179 10.00 -3.63 -16.99
CA PRO A 179 11.14 -3.75 -16.09
C PRO A 179 10.72 -3.52 -14.65
N VAL A 180 11.46 -4.09 -13.70
CA VAL A 180 11.34 -3.81 -12.26
C VAL A 180 12.53 -2.97 -11.79
N PRO A 181 12.33 -1.84 -11.06
CA PRO A 181 11.04 -1.28 -10.66
C PRO A 181 10.20 -0.82 -11.86
N VAL A 182 8.88 -0.99 -11.75
CA VAL A 182 7.96 -0.56 -12.81
C VAL A 182 7.97 0.97 -12.98
N PRO A 183 7.67 1.50 -14.19
CA PRO A 183 7.81 2.93 -14.48
C PRO A 183 7.09 3.88 -13.50
N ALA A 184 5.87 3.52 -13.07
CA ALA A 184 5.10 4.34 -12.13
C ALA A 184 5.78 4.43 -10.75
N VAL A 185 6.39 3.34 -10.27
CA VAL A 185 7.16 3.30 -9.02
C VAL A 185 8.36 4.24 -9.10
N LEU A 186 9.08 4.24 -10.22
CA LEU A 186 10.21 5.17 -10.43
C LEU A 186 9.75 6.63 -10.37
N LYS A 187 8.60 6.96 -10.97
CA LYS A 187 8.04 8.32 -10.92
C LYS A 187 7.61 8.73 -9.52
N LEU A 188 7.03 7.81 -8.74
CA LEU A 188 6.70 8.05 -7.35
C LEU A 188 7.96 8.30 -6.51
N TRP A 189 9.01 7.51 -6.68
CA TRP A 189 10.27 7.68 -5.96
C TRP A 189 10.98 8.98 -6.31
N GLU A 190 11.04 9.33 -7.59
CA GLU A 190 11.57 10.60 -8.09
C GLU A 190 10.88 11.79 -7.39
N SER A 191 9.56 11.73 -7.22
CA SER A 191 8.75 12.83 -6.65
C SER A 191 9.04 13.18 -5.19
N ARG A 192 9.68 12.28 -4.43
CA ARG A 192 10.06 12.50 -3.00
C ARG A 192 11.53 12.25 -2.73
N GLN A 193 12.35 12.06 -3.77
CA GLN A 193 13.77 11.71 -3.64
C GLN A 193 13.97 10.50 -2.70
N VAL A 194 13.16 9.45 -2.91
CA VAL A 194 13.16 8.26 -2.05
C VAL A 194 14.53 7.57 -2.09
N PRO A 195 15.15 7.29 -0.94
CA PRO A 195 16.39 6.50 -0.90
C PRO A 195 16.10 5.06 -1.31
N ILE A 196 16.86 4.57 -2.29
CA ILE A 196 16.73 3.23 -2.85
C ILE A 196 18.03 2.45 -2.73
N TYR A 197 17.92 1.12 -2.67
CA TYR A 197 19.07 0.22 -2.63
C TYR A 197 18.74 -1.11 -3.33
N SER A 198 19.76 -1.85 -3.74
CA SER A 198 19.54 -3.22 -4.24
C SER A 198 19.77 -4.23 -3.12
N ASN A 199 18.81 -5.14 -2.93
CA ASN A 199 18.97 -6.33 -2.08
C ASN A 199 19.25 -7.60 -2.89
N LYS A 200 19.52 -7.46 -4.21
CA LYS A 200 19.83 -8.55 -5.15
C LYS A 200 18.71 -9.59 -5.35
N ILE A 201 17.45 -9.22 -5.11
CA ILE A 201 16.30 -10.08 -5.37
C ILE A 201 15.63 -9.66 -6.69
N ASP A 202 15.63 -10.56 -7.67
CA ASP A 202 15.02 -10.34 -8.99
C ASP A 202 13.51 -10.63 -9.00
N LYS A 203 12.77 -9.81 -8.24
CA LYS A 203 11.30 -9.79 -8.19
C LYS A 203 10.81 -8.35 -8.05
N GLU A 204 9.53 -8.12 -8.36
CA GLU A 204 8.85 -6.92 -7.91
C GLU A 204 8.66 -6.96 -6.39
N LEU A 205 9.33 -6.04 -5.71
CA LEU A 205 9.29 -5.91 -4.26
C LEU A 205 8.44 -4.72 -3.82
N VAL A 206 8.37 -3.69 -4.65
CA VAL A 206 7.58 -2.49 -4.40
C VAL A 206 6.59 -2.33 -5.54
N THR A 207 5.30 -2.45 -5.23
CA THR A 207 4.23 -2.24 -6.21
C THR A 207 3.91 -0.76 -6.35
N PRO A 208 3.27 -0.31 -7.44
CA PRO A 208 2.78 1.06 -7.58
C PRO A 208 1.93 1.51 -6.38
N THR A 209 1.02 0.65 -5.91
CA THR A 209 0.16 0.90 -4.75
C THR A 209 0.97 1.12 -3.47
N GLY A 210 1.89 0.19 -3.16
CA GLY A 210 2.74 0.30 -1.98
C GLY A 210 3.64 1.54 -2.02
N ALA A 211 4.21 1.85 -3.19
CA ALA A 211 4.99 3.07 -3.40
C ALA A 211 4.16 4.33 -3.17
N ALA A 212 2.93 4.39 -3.69
CA ALA A 212 2.06 5.56 -3.56
C ALA A 212 1.64 5.81 -2.11
N ILE A 213 1.31 4.75 -1.36
CA ILE A 213 1.04 4.84 0.09
C ILE A 213 2.25 5.44 0.80
N ALA A 214 3.46 4.87 0.59
CA ALA A 214 4.66 5.34 1.27
C ALA A 214 5.01 6.79 0.89
N VAL A 215 5.08 7.09 -0.41
CA VAL A 215 5.45 8.41 -0.95
C VAL A 215 4.49 9.51 -0.55
N THR A 216 3.23 9.19 -0.28
CA THR A 216 2.23 10.18 0.14
C THR A 216 2.21 10.34 1.65
N LEU A 217 2.09 9.26 2.42
CA LEU A 217 1.78 9.34 3.84
C LEU A 217 3.01 9.48 4.76
N VAL A 218 4.19 9.06 4.31
CA VAL A 218 5.36 9.09 5.20
C VAL A 218 5.92 10.51 5.31
N LYS A 219 6.30 10.88 6.53
CA LYS A 219 6.96 12.15 6.81
C LYS A 219 8.36 12.19 6.21
N SER A 220 9.14 11.13 6.42
CA SER A 220 10.49 11.00 5.87
C SER A 220 10.89 9.54 5.69
N PHE A 221 11.81 9.33 4.75
CA PHE A 221 12.46 8.05 4.52
C PHE A 221 13.83 8.00 5.20
N GLY A 222 14.23 6.84 5.72
CA GLY A 222 15.54 6.62 6.33
C GLY A 222 15.51 5.72 7.56
N GLN A 223 16.40 6.01 8.50
CA GLN A 223 16.47 5.29 9.78
C GLN A 223 15.20 5.54 10.62
N PRO A 224 14.76 4.57 11.44
CA PRO A 224 13.65 4.77 12.35
C PRO A 224 13.99 5.88 13.36
N PRO A 225 13.02 6.75 13.72
CA PRO A 225 13.21 7.72 14.78
C PRO A 225 13.35 7.03 16.15
N ASN A 226 13.87 7.75 17.14
CA ASN A 226 13.87 7.29 18.52
C ASN A 226 12.42 7.09 19.00
N MET A 227 12.08 5.86 19.39
CA MET A 227 10.75 5.48 19.84
C MET A 227 10.80 4.41 20.93
N VAL A 228 9.79 4.40 21.80
CA VAL A 228 9.47 3.25 22.63
C VAL A 228 8.61 2.33 21.79
N LEU A 229 9.17 1.18 21.37
CA LEU A 229 8.45 0.22 20.54
C LEU A 229 7.40 -0.52 21.39
N GLU A 230 6.14 -0.46 20.97
CA GLU A 230 5.01 -1.07 21.68
C GLU A 230 4.48 -2.30 20.97
N LYS A 231 4.46 -2.27 19.64
CA LYS A 231 3.91 -3.34 18.81
C LYS A 231 4.62 -3.43 17.47
N VAL A 232 4.65 -4.64 16.91
CA VAL A 232 5.07 -4.90 15.54
C VAL A 232 3.98 -5.71 14.85
N GLY A 233 3.50 -5.23 13.70
CA GLY A 233 2.63 -5.98 12.81
C GLY A 233 3.40 -6.53 11.61
N LEU A 234 3.06 -7.74 11.18
CA LEU A 234 3.70 -8.48 10.10
C LEU A 234 2.72 -8.75 8.96
N GLY A 235 2.87 -8.04 7.85
CA GLY A 235 2.05 -8.19 6.64
C GLY A 235 2.73 -9.01 5.56
N ALA A 236 2.14 -10.13 5.16
CA ALA A 236 2.74 -11.09 4.24
C ALA A 236 2.54 -10.72 2.76
N GLY A 237 3.63 -10.71 2.01
CA GLY A 237 3.57 -10.64 0.54
C GLY A 237 3.19 -11.97 -0.10
N SER A 238 2.74 -11.93 -1.34
CA SER A 238 2.31 -13.12 -2.10
C SER A 238 3.46 -13.96 -2.66
N GLN A 239 4.61 -13.33 -2.94
CA GLN A 239 5.76 -14.00 -3.56
C GLN A 239 6.60 -14.74 -2.51
N ASP A 240 7.07 -15.94 -2.86
CA ASP A 240 8.14 -16.61 -2.13
C ASP A 240 9.50 -16.04 -2.54
N LEU A 241 10.29 -15.62 -1.55
CA LEU A 241 11.60 -15.00 -1.73
C LEU A 241 12.66 -15.76 -0.92
N SER A 242 13.95 -15.45 -1.15
CA SER A 242 15.07 -16.03 -0.39
C SER A 242 15.12 -15.58 1.08
N ILE A 243 14.38 -14.54 1.43
CA ILE A 243 14.16 -14.02 2.79
C ILE A 243 12.65 -13.86 3.02
N PRO A 244 12.16 -13.76 4.27
CA PRO A 244 10.73 -13.60 4.52
C PRO A 244 10.15 -12.39 3.79
N ASN A 245 9.17 -12.63 2.90
CA ASN A 245 8.46 -11.57 2.20
C ASN A 245 7.39 -10.95 3.11
N ILE A 246 7.82 -10.07 4.01
CA ILE A 246 7.00 -9.50 5.09
C ILE A 246 7.29 -8.00 5.22
N LEU A 247 6.24 -7.19 5.16
CA LEU A 247 6.27 -5.81 5.62
C LEU A 247 6.16 -5.80 7.13
N ARG A 248 7.08 -5.10 7.80
CA ARG A 248 7.03 -4.94 9.26
C ARG A 248 6.59 -3.52 9.59
N LEU A 249 5.49 -3.39 10.31
CA LEU A 249 4.96 -2.13 10.81
C LEU A 249 5.29 -2.01 12.29
N TRP A 250 6.24 -1.14 12.62
CA TRP A 250 6.59 -0.86 14.01
C TRP A 250 5.70 0.27 14.52
N ILE A 251 5.14 0.12 15.71
CA ILE A 251 4.24 1.10 16.33
C ILE A 251 4.73 1.39 17.73
N GLY A 252 4.68 2.66 18.11
CA GLY A 252 4.99 3.06 19.46
C GLY A 252 4.99 4.57 19.65
N GLU A 253 5.60 5.02 20.75
CA GLU A 253 5.58 6.43 21.14
C GLU A 253 6.92 7.11 20.88
N SER A 254 6.86 8.34 20.37
CA SER A 254 8.06 9.15 20.15
C SER A 254 8.75 9.51 21.46
N VAL A 255 10.08 9.38 21.49
CA VAL A 255 10.89 9.86 22.60
C VAL A 255 11.24 11.31 22.34
N THR A 256 10.67 12.25 23.11
CA THR A 256 11.10 13.64 23.08
C THR A 256 12.49 13.74 23.70
N GLU A 257 13.49 14.11 22.90
CA GLU A 257 14.79 14.52 23.46
C GLU A 257 14.56 15.74 24.36
N LYS A 258 14.75 15.58 25.68
CA LYS A 258 14.92 16.74 26.55
C LYS A 258 16.18 17.45 26.06
N LYS A 259 16.02 18.62 25.43
CA LYS A 259 17.13 19.55 25.22
C LYS A 259 17.80 19.75 26.58
N THR A 260 18.97 19.14 26.76
CA THR A 260 19.82 19.43 27.90
C THR A 260 20.32 20.83 27.65
N VAL A 261 19.69 21.82 28.29
CA VAL A 261 20.21 23.18 28.33
C VAL A 261 21.52 23.07 29.12
N MET A 262 22.65 23.02 28.41
CA MET A 262 23.94 23.27 29.05
C MET A 262 23.94 24.74 29.45
N SER A 263 23.62 24.99 30.70
CA SER A 263 23.93 26.24 31.39
C SER A 263 25.45 26.32 31.51
N THR A 264 26.08 27.13 30.66
CA THR A 264 27.43 27.69 30.88
C THR A 264 27.35 28.91 31.75
#